data_AF-A0A544YGL7-F1
#
_entry.id   AF-A0A544YGL7-F1
#
_cell.length_a   1.000
_cell.length_b   1.000
_cell.length_c   1.000
_cell.angle_alpha   90.00
_cell.angle_beta   90.00
_cell.angle_gamma   90.00
#
_symmetry.space_group_name_H-M   'P 1'
#
loop_
_entity.id
_entity.type
_entity.pdbx_description
1 polymer ?
#
loop_
_entity_poly.entity_id
_entity_poly.type
_entity_poly.pdbx_seq_one_letter_code
_entity_poly.pdbx_strand_id
1 'polypeptide(L)'
;MPATATPPWPGRAPVPHPQLRVTNQDREQVVEHVKAAYAEGRLDKHEMDERLHLAMTARTHGDLVPIMNDLYGTRPAYVPRPPVYQPRAAAPDGGDRVGAAASHLFGLMGLFIVGPLLMMVTAGRTSPYIRKHAVESLNFHLTMLGATVLLPFTVVGLVLVPVIWVVGLVLCVVGGVSALAATEFRYPLTIRLIK
;
A
#
# COMPACT_ATOMS: atom_id res chain seq x y z
N MET A 1 -43.78 13.62 1.29
CA MET A 1 -42.34 13.90 1.09
C MET A 1 -41.98 15.16 1.85
N PRO A 2 -40.73 15.35 2.32
CA PRO A 2 -39.71 14.44 2.85
C PRO A 2 -39.22 14.99 4.22
N ALA A 3 -38.12 14.65 4.91
CA ALA A 3 -36.93 13.88 4.60
C ALA A 3 -36.35 13.33 5.92
N THR A 4 -35.92 12.07 5.86
CA THR A 4 -35.01 11.41 6.79
C THR A 4 -33.72 12.20 6.96
N ALA A 5 -33.36 12.52 8.21
CA ALA A 5 -32.03 13.05 8.52
C ALA A 5 -30.99 11.94 8.26
N THR A 6 -30.20 12.12 7.20
CA THR A 6 -28.99 11.34 6.93
C THR A 6 -27.90 11.72 7.94
N PRO A 7 -27.13 10.77 8.48
CA PRO A 7 -25.99 11.08 9.35
C PRO A 7 -24.89 11.80 8.53
N PRO A 8 -24.25 12.84 9.09
CA PRO A 8 -23.18 13.55 8.39
C PRO A 8 -21.95 12.65 8.25
N TRP A 9 -21.43 12.63 7.02
CA TRP A 9 -20.33 11.85 6.49
C TRP A 9 -19.07 11.69 7.38
N PRO A 10 -18.41 10.50 7.37
CA PRO A 10 -17.07 10.32 7.91
C PRO A 10 -16.05 10.84 6.90
N GLY A 11 -15.40 11.96 7.19
CA GLY A 11 -14.40 12.52 6.27
C GLY A 11 -13.91 13.92 6.58
N ARG A 12 -14.46 14.61 7.58
CA ARG A 12 -13.83 15.83 8.09
C ARG A 12 -12.72 15.39 9.05
N ALA A 13 -11.46 15.51 8.61
CA ALA A 13 -10.32 15.49 9.51
C ALA A 13 -10.61 16.43 10.70
N PRO A 14 -10.17 16.10 11.93
CA PRO A 14 -10.39 16.96 13.08
C PRO A 14 -9.93 18.36 12.72
N VAL A 15 -10.88 19.29 12.65
CA VAL A 15 -10.55 20.71 12.56
C VAL A 15 -9.74 20.97 13.82
N PRO A 16 -8.50 21.49 13.78
CA PRO A 16 -7.78 21.85 14.98
C PRO A 16 -8.63 22.89 15.69
N HIS A 17 -9.38 22.49 16.71
CA HIS A 17 -10.37 23.36 17.33
C HIS A 17 -9.58 24.44 18.08
N PRO A 18 -9.58 25.70 17.61
CA PRO A 18 -8.73 26.75 18.19
C PRO A 18 -9.06 27.00 19.68
N GLN A 19 -10.26 26.61 20.10
CA GLN A 19 -10.80 26.74 21.44
C GLN A 19 -10.41 25.61 22.40
N LEU A 20 -9.73 24.55 21.93
CA LEU A 20 -9.28 23.47 22.81
C LEU A 20 -8.19 23.95 23.76
N ARG A 21 -8.34 23.65 25.05
CA ARG A 21 -7.35 23.98 26.07
C ARG A 21 -6.04 23.26 25.79
N VAL A 22 -4.92 23.98 25.90
CA VAL A 22 -3.57 23.43 25.67
C VAL A 22 -3.14 22.56 26.83
N THR A 23 -2.64 21.35 26.55
CA THR A 23 -2.07 20.48 27.58
C THR A 23 -0.67 20.96 27.98
N ASN A 24 -0.13 20.47 29.11
CA ASN A 24 1.23 20.86 29.49
C ASN A 24 2.28 20.37 28.47
N GLN A 25 2.03 19.19 27.90
CA GLN A 25 2.88 18.58 26.88
C GLN A 25 2.94 19.43 25.60
N ASP A 26 1.81 20.00 25.17
CA ASP A 26 1.77 20.86 23.99
C ASP A 26 2.57 22.16 24.23
N ARG A 27 2.48 22.76 25.43
CA ARG A 27 3.31 23.92 25.81
C ARG A 27 4.80 23.60 25.79
N GLU A 28 5.19 22.48 26.39
CA GLU A 28 6.58 22.03 26.43
C GLU A 28 7.14 21.74 25.02
N GLN A 29 6.34 21.16 24.14
CA GLN A 29 6.76 20.94 22.75
C GLN A 29 7.04 22.25 22.03
N VAL A 30 6.17 23.27 22.15
CA VAL A 30 6.41 24.57 21.50
C VAL A 30 7.68 25.23 22.05
N VAL A 31 7.92 25.11 23.36
CA VAL A 31 9.14 25.62 24.01
C VAL A 31 10.41 25.00 23.42
N GLU A 32 10.41 23.69 23.20
CA GLU A 32 11.55 23.00 22.59
C GLU A 32 11.78 23.45 21.14
N HIS A 33 10.70 23.68 20.38
CA HIS A 33 10.80 24.21 19.02
C HIS A 33 11.34 25.65 19.00
N VAL A 34 10.95 26.52 19.96
CA VAL A 34 11.49 27.88 20.10
C VAL A 34 13.00 27.84 20.41
N LYS A 35 13.42 26.99 21.36
CA LYS A 35 14.85 26.83 21.71
C LYS A 35 15.68 26.31 20.55
N ALA A 36 15.15 25.35 19.78
CA ALA A 36 15.80 24.82 18.60
C ALA A 36 16.03 25.92 17.56
N ALA A 37 15.02 26.76 17.32
CA ALA A 37 15.12 27.85 16.34
C ALA A 37 16.11 28.96 16.77
N TYR A 38 16.25 29.22 18.08
CA TYR A 38 17.32 30.07 18.63
C TYR A 38 18.71 29.47 18.43
N ALA A 39 18.87 28.16 18.70
CA ALA A 39 20.14 27.45 18.48
C ALA A 39 20.56 27.43 17.00
N GLU A 40 19.58 27.42 16.09
CA GLU A 40 19.80 27.53 14.64
C GLU A 40 20.08 28.99 14.17
N GLY A 41 20.09 29.96 15.08
CA GLY A 41 20.36 31.38 14.79
C GLY A 41 19.24 32.10 14.04
N ARG A 42 18.04 31.51 13.98
CA ARG A 42 16.88 32.10 13.29
C ARG A 42 16.09 33.07 14.15
N LEU A 43 16.26 33.00 15.47
CA LEU A 43 15.66 33.92 16.44
C LEU A 43 16.76 34.62 17.22
N ASP A 44 16.53 35.89 17.54
CA ASP A 44 17.37 36.58 18.52
C ASP A 44 16.98 36.23 19.96
N LYS A 45 17.79 36.68 20.92
CA LYS A 45 17.59 36.39 22.34
C LYS A 45 16.31 37.03 22.90
N HIS A 46 16.01 38.26 22.49
CA HIS A 46 14.85 39.01 22.98
C HIS A 46 13.55 38.38 22.46
N GLU A 47 13.56 38.00 21.19
CA GLU A 47 12.51 37.26 20.52
C GLU A 47 12.27 35.86 21.12
N MET A 48 13.34 35.15 21.50
CA MET A 48 13.23 33.88 22.21
C MET A 48 12.54 34.06 23.57
N ASP A 49 12.95 35.06 24.35
CA ASP A 49 12.37 35.35 25.67
C ASP A 49 10.88 35.71 25.56
N GLU A 50 10.49 36.49 24.55
CA GLU A 50 9.10 36.84 24.26
C GLU A 50 8.26 35.63 23.85
N ARG A 51 8.73 34.82 22.88
CA ARG A 51 8.00 33.63 22.41
C ARG A 51 7.92 32.54 23.49
N LEU A 52 8.92 32.43 24.37
CA LEU A 52 8.91 31.54 25.53
C LEU A 52 7.84 31.94 26.55
N HIS A 53 7.74 33.24 26.85
CA HIS A 53 6.72 33.76 27.76
C HIS A 53 5.30 33.52 27.21
N LEU A 54 5.10 33.74 25.91
CA LEU A 54 3.81 33.50 25.24
C LEU A 54 3.43 32.01 25.23
N ALA A 55 4.38 31.11 24.95
CA ALA A 55 4.12 29.67 24.97
C ALA A 55 3.73 29.15 26.36
N MET A 56 4.34 29.67 27.43
CA MET A 56 4.04 29.26 28.81
C MET A 56 2.72 29.83 29.34
N THR A 57 2.26 30.96 28.80
CA THR A 57 1.01 31.61 29.21
C THR A 57 -0.19 31.20 28.33
N ALA A 58 0.05 30.49 27.22
CA ALA A 58 -0.97 30.03 26.29
C ALA A 58 -1.99 29.08 26.97
N ARG A 59 -3.27 29.42 26.81
CA ARG A 59 -4.38 28.65 27.39
C ARG A 59 -5.11 27.81 26.35
N THR A 60 -5.11 28.23 25.09
CA THR A 60 -5.83 27.57 23.99
C THR A 60 -4.90 27.24 22.81
N HIS A 61 -5.23 26.19 22.05
CA HIS A 61 -4.43 25.79 20.89
C HIS A 61 -4.33 26.94 19.87
N GLY A 62 -5.35 27.79 19.78
CA GLY A 62 -5.34 29.01 18.98
C GLY A 62 -4.25 30.02 19.39
N ASP A 63 -3.84 30.06 20.66
CA ASP A 63 -2.80 30.98 21.15
C ASP A 63 -1.38 30.52 20.73
N LEU A 64 -1.19 29.22 20.50
CA LEU A 64 0.09 28.65 20.05
C LEU A 64 0.28 28.72 18.52
N VAL A 65 -0.82 28.81 17.76
CA VAL A 65 -0.79 28.82 16.29
C VAL A 65 0.02 29.99 15.71
N PRO A 66 -0.09 31.24 16.22
CA PRO A 66 0.75 32.35 15.77
C PRO A 66 2.25 32.08 15.98
N ILE A 67 2.62 31.55 17.16
CA ILE A 67 4.02 31.23 17.50
C ILE A 67 4.57 30.17 16.52
N MET A 68 3.79 29.12 16.26
CA MET A 68 4.19 28.05 15.35
C MET A 68 4.24 28.47 13.88
N ASN A 69 3.31 29.32 13.42
CA ASN A 69 3.32 29.86 12.06
C ASN A 69 4.50 30.80 11.83
N ASP A 70 4.93 31.53 12.85
CA ASP A 70 6.07 32.42 12.80
C ASP A 70 7.41 31.64 12.79
N LEU A 71 7.50 30.55 13.56
CA LEU A 71 8.66 29.64 13.58
C LEU A 71 8.82 28.81 12.30
N TYR A 72 7.72 28.31 11.73
CA TYR A 72 7.75 27.33 10.64
C TYR A 72 7.22 27.85 9.30
N GLY A 73 6.80 29.12 9.25
CA GLY A 73 6.07 29.68 8.12
C GLY A 73 4.64 29.13 8.02
N THR A 74 3.78 29.86 7.31
CA THR A 74 2.43 29.40 6.96
C THR A 74 2.54 28.12 6.13
N ARG A 75 2.27 26.94 6.73
CA ARG A 75 2.15 25.70 5.96
C ARG A 75 1.07 25.90 4.89
N PRO A 76 1.36 25.66 3.59
CA PRO A 76 0.36 25.81 2.55
C PRO A 76 -0.84 24.93 2.89
N ALA A 77 -2.04 25.50 2.79
CA ALA A 77 -3.28 24.78 3.01
C ALA A 77 -3.25 23.48 2.18
N TYR A 78 -3.53 22.34 2.82
CA TYR A 78 -3.64 21.07 2.13
C TYR A 78 -4.68 21.21 1.02
N VAL A 79 -4.22 21.25 -0.24
CA VAL A 79 -5.10 21.18 -1.40
C VAL A 79 -5.33 19.69 -1.67
N PRO A 80 -6.55 19.15 -1.46
CA PRO A 80 -6.80 17.75 -1.79
C PRO A 80 -6.51 17.55 -3.27
N ARG A 81 -5.57 16.66 -3.59
CA ARG A 81 -5.31 16.29 -4.98
C ARG A 81 -6.61 15.70 -5.55
N PRO A 82 -7.14 16.19 -6.68
CA PRO A 82 -8.34 15.60 -7.26
C PRO A 82 -8.09 14.11 -7.51
N PRO A 83 -9.09 13.24 -7.27
CA PRO A 83 -8.95 11.82 -7.53
C PRO A 83 -8.60 11.64 -9.00
N VAL A 84 -7.43 11.05 -9.27
CA VAL A 84 -7.05 10.67 -10.63
C VAL A 84 -8.04 9.59 -11.05
N TYR A 85 -8.95 9.93 -11.97
CA TYR A 85 -9.85 8.96 -12.57
C TYR A 85 -9.02 7.98 -13.39
N GLN A 86 -8.67 6.83 -12.81
CA GLN A 86 -8.09 5.73 -13.56
C GLN A 86 -9.21 5.13 -14.40
N PRO A 87 -9.08 5.07 -15.74
CA PRO A 87 -10.05 4.40 -16.58
C PRO A 87 -10.27 2.98 -16.04
N ARG A 88 -11.52 2.63 -15.75
CA ARG A 88 -11.89 1.26 -15.40
C ARG A 88 -11.43 0.39 -16.58
N ALA A 89 -10.42 -0.46 -16.37
CA ALA A 89 -9.95 -1.36 -17.40
C ALA A 89 -11.15 -2.14 -17.95
N ALA A 90 -11.28 -2.19 -19.28
CA ALA A 90 -12.33 -2.95 -19.93
C ALA A 90 -12.31 -4.40 -19.41
N ALA A 91 -13.49 -4.99 -19.22
CA ALA A 91 -13.59 -6.37 -18.76
C ALA A 91 -12.85 -7.29 -19.76
N PRO A 92 -12.06 -8.28 -19.28
CA PRO A 92 -11.34 -9.18 -20.15
C PRO A 92 -12.33 -10.00 -20.99
N ASP A 93 -12.04 -10.14 -22.28
CA ASP A 93 -12.86 -10.93 -23.18
C ASP A 93 -12.65 -12.45 -22.98
N GLY A 94 -13.34 -13.28 -23.77
CA GLY A 94 -13.23 -14.73 -23.67
C GLY A 94 -11.81 -15.26 -23.96
N GLY A 95 -11.12 -14.69 -24.94
CA GLY A 95 -9.77 -15.10 -25.31
C GLY A 95 -8.75 -14.76 -24.22
N ASP A 96 -8.90 -13.58 -23.61
CA ASP A 96 -8.11 -13.13 -22.48
C ASP A 96 -8.25 -14.06 -21.27
N ARG A 97 -9.48 -14.49 -20.98
CA ARG A 97 -9.75 -15.42 -19.88
C ARG A 97 -9.11 -16.79 -20.12
N VAL A 98 -9.17 -17.29 -21.35
CA VAL A 98 -8.55 -18.57 -21.72
C VAL A 98 -7.02 -18.48 -21.67
N GLY A 99 -6.43 -17.39 -22.19
CA GLY A 99 -4.97 -17.18 -22.12
C GLY A 99 -4.46 -17.00 -20.69
N ALA A 100 -5.21 -16.28 -19.87
CA ALA A 100 -4.91 -16.14 -18.43
C ALA A 100 -5.01 -17.50 -17.71
N ALA A 101 -6.04 -18.31 -17.99
CA ALA A 101 -6.18 -19.64 -17.41
C ALA A 101 -5.05 -20.60 -17.84
N ALA A 102 -4.67 -20.58 -19.12
CA ALA A 102 -3.57 -21.37 -19.65
C ALA A 102 -2.25 -21.07 -18.91
N SER A 103 -2.03 -19.80 -18.53
CA SER A 103 -0.86 -19.39 -17.74
C SER A 103 -0.74 -20.09 -16.38
N HIS A 104 -1.84 -20.58 -15.81
CA HIS A 104 -1.83 -21.36 -14.57
C HIS A 104 -1.77 -22.87 -14.83
N LEU A 105 -2.52 -23.34 -15.83
CA LEU A 105 -2.76 -24.77 -16.04
C LEU A 105 -1.63 -25.50 -16.75
N PHE A 106 -0.73 -24.78 -17.46
CA PHE A 106 0.43 -25.42 -18.09
C PHE A 106 1.35 -26.15 -17.10
N GLY A 107 1.37 -25.75 -15.83
CA GLY A 107 2.06 -26.50 -14.78
C GLY A 107 1.61 -27.96 -14.70
N LEU A 108 0.32 -28.26 -14.95
CA LEU A 108 -0.20 -29.62 -14.92
C LEU A 108 0.44 -30.54 -15.98
N MET A 109 0.95 -29.96 -17.06
CA MET A 109 1.62 -30.67 -18.16
C MET A 109 3.15 -30.72 -17.98
N GLY A 110 3.67 -30.32 -16.82
CA GLY A 110 5.11 -30.23 -16.55
C GLY A 110 5.75 -28.93 -17.02
N LEU A 111 5.00 -28.00 -17.61
CA LEU A 111 5.51 -26.74 -18.18
C LEU A 111 5.44 -25.59 -17.17
N PHE A 112 5.93 -25.83 -15.95
CA PHE A 112 5.79 -24.93 -14.79
C PHE A 112 6.36 -23.52 -15.02
N ILE A 113 7.53 -23.42 -15.65
CA ILE A 113 8.16 -22.13 -15.93
C ILE A 113 7.86 -21.70 -17.36
N VAL A 114 7.97 -22.64 -18.29
CA VAL A 114 7.85 -22.39 -19.73
C VAL A 114 6.43 -21.97 -20.10
N GLY A 115 5.40 -22.55 -19.51
CA GLY A 115 4.00 -22.23 -19.80
C GLY A 115 3.63 -20.78 -19.49
N PRO A 116 3.80 -20.32 -18.23
CA PRO A 116 3.57 -18.92 -17.88
C PRO A 116 4.48 -17.96 -18.65
N LEU A 117 5.75 -18.32 -18.88
CA LEU A 117 6.68 -17.49 -19.64
C LEU A 117 6.25 -17.34 -21.10
N LEU A 118 5.82 -18.43 -21.74
CA LEU A 118 5.28 -18.43 -23.10
C LEU A 118 4.07 -17.49 -23.18
N MET A 119 3.13 -17.61 -22.25
CA MET A 119 1.96 -16.73 -22.19
C MET A 119 2.35 -15.28 -21.95
N MET A 120 3.31 -15.00 -21.07
CA MET A 120 3.79 -13.64 -20.81
C MET A 120 4.42 -12.99 -22.05
N VAL A 121 5.20 -13.75 -22.83
CA VAL A 121 5.93 -13.25 -24.01
C VAL A 121 5.05 -13.17 -25.26
N THR A 122 4.02 -14.01 -25.36
CA THR A 122 3.11 -14.03 -26.51
C THR A 122 1.87 -13.16 -26.22
N ALA A 123 0.83 -13.75 -25.65
CA ALA A 123 -0.47 -13.11 -25.42
C ALA A 123 -0.44 -12.05 -24.29
N GLY A 124 0.55 -12.09 -23.39
CA GLY A 124 0.79 -11.07 -22.38
C GLY A 124 1.26 -9.73 -22.94
N ARG A 125 1.74 -9.69 -24.19
CA ARG A 125 2.05 -8.42 -24.87
C ARG A 125 0.80 -7.71 -25.38
N THR A 126 -0.26 -8.46 -25.67
CA THR A 126 -1.52 -7.94 -26.23
C THR A 126 -2.57 -7.67 -25.16
N SER A 127 -2.62 -8.48 -24.09
CA SER A 127 -3.57 -8.30 -22.99
C SER A 127 -2.89 -8.09 -21.63
N PRO A 128 -3.16 -6.96 -20.95
CA PRO A 128 -2.72 -6.74 -19.57
C PRO A 128 -3.28 -7.78 -18.60
N TYR A 129 -4.46 -8.33 -18.88
CA TYR A 129 -5.08 -9.36 -18.04
C TYR A 129 -4.28 -10.66 -18.09
N ILE A 130 -3.96 -11.15 -19.29
CA ILE A 130 -3.09 -12.33 -19.47
C ILE A 130 -1.73 -12.09 -18.84
N ARG A 131 -1.13 -10.90 -19.06
CA ARG A 131 0.19 -10.57 -18.50
C ARG A 131 0.21 -10.67 -16.97
N LYS A 132 -0.81 -10.15 -16.29
CA LYS A 132 -0.92 -10.22 -14.83
C LYS A 132 -0.94 -11.66 -14.33
N HIS A 133 -1.80 -12.50 -14.91
CA HIS A 133 -1.90 -13.92 -14.53
C HIS A 133 -0.62 -14.71 -14.86
N ALA A 134 0.01 -14.42 -16.00
CA ALA A 134 1.27 -15.03 -16.40
C ALA A 134 2.44 -14.66 -15.47
N VAL A 135 2.58 -13.39 -15.09
CA VAL A 135 3.60 -12.93 -14.15
C VAL A 135 3.40 -13.55 -12.76
N GLU A 136 2.15 -13.57 -12.28
CA GLU A 136 1.81 -14.10 -10.96
C GLU A 136 2.07 -15.62 -10.89
N SER A 137 1.67 -16.36 -11.94
CA SER A 137 1.99 -17.78 -12.08
C SER A 137 3.49 -18.04 -12.17
N LEU A 138 4.24 -17.24 -12.95
CA LEU A 138 5.68 -17.40 -13.08
C LEU A 138 6.41 -17.17 -11.75
N ASN A 139 6.04 -16.12 -11.01
CA ASN A 139 6.57 -15.84 -9.68
C ASN A 139 6.30 -16.99 -8.70
N PHE A 140 5.09 -17.56 -8.72
CA PHE A 140 4.74 -18.70 -7.88
C PHE A 140 5.60 -19.93 -8.20
N HIS A 141 5.73 -20.29 -9.48
CA HIS A 141 6.54 -21.44 -9.88
C HIS A 141 8.03 -21.26 -9.56
N LEU A 142 8.57 -20.04 -9.69
CA LEU A 142 9.94 -19.74 -9.25
C LEU A 142 10.09 -19.87 -7.73
N THR A 143 9.11 -19.40 -6.96
CA THR A 143 9.11 -19.53 -5.50
C THR A 143 9.05 -21.01 -5.08
N MET A 144 8.16 -21.79 -5.71
CA MET A 144 8.00 -23.21 -5.45
C MET A 144 9.26 -24.01 -5.85
N LEU A 145 9.91 -23.65 -6.97
CA LEU A 145 11.18 -24.25 -7.39
C LEU A 145 12.29 -23.98 -6.36
N GLY A 146 12.42 -22.73 -5.91
CA GLY A 146 13.38 -22.37 -4.86
C GLY A 146 13.15 -23.15 -3.57
N ALA A 147 11.89 -23.26 -3.12
CA ALA A 147 11.53 -24.07 -1.97
C ALA A 147 11.85 -25.56 -2.18
N THR A 148 11.60 -26.11 -3.37
CA THR A 148 11.87 -27.51 -3.72
C THR A 148 13.38 -27.83 -3.66
N VAL A 149 14.24 -26.89 -4.06
CA VAL A 149 15.70 -27.08 -4.01
C VAL A 149 16.25 -26.87 -2.60
N LEU A 150 15.71 -25.92 -1.84
CA LEU A 150 16.27 -25.51 -0.55
C LEU A 150 15.78 -26.36 0.65
N LEU A 151 14.52 -26.80 0.65
CA LEU A 151 13.97 -27.52 1.80
C LEU A 151 14.61 -28.91 2.07
N PRO A 152 14.99 -29.72 1.05
CA PRO A 152 15.59 -31.03 1.26
C PRO A 152 16.92 -31.06 2.03
N PHE A 153 17.58 -29.92 2.25
CA PHE A 153 18.74 -29.83 3.14
C PHE A 153 18.41 -30.14 4.61
N THR A 154 17.12 -30.24 4.95
CA THR A 154 16.63 -30.65 6.28
C THR A 154 15.70 -31.86 6.16
N VAL A 155 15.67 -32.71 7.19
CA VAL A 155 14.76 -33.87 7.25
C VAL A 155 13.29 -33.43 7.21
N VAL A 156 12.95 -32.35 7.92
CA VAL A 156 11.59 -31.78 7.91
C VAL A 156 11.21 -31.29 6.52
N GLY A 157 12.12 -30.59 5.84
CA GLY A 157 11.87 -30.07 4.51
C GLY A 157 11.66 -31.18 3.47
N LEU A 158 12.39 -32.31 3.56
CA LEU A 158 12.17 -33.46 2.68
C LEU A 158 10.72 -33.99 2.73
N VAL A 159 10.12 -34.03 3.93
CA VAL A 159 8.71 -34.43 4.12
C VAL A 159 7.75 -33.36 3.63
N LEU A 160 8.11 -32.08 3.73
CA LEU A 160 7.26 -30.95 3.34
C LEU A 160 7.17 -30.75 1.82
N VAL A 161 8.21 -31.09 1.06
CA VAL A 161 8.24 -30.94 -0.41
C VAL A 161 7.00 -31.56 -1.10
N PRO A 162 6.64 -32.84 -0.90
CA PRO A 162 5.47 -33.41 -1.56
C PRO A 162 4.16 -32.69 -1.18
N VAL A 163 4.04 -32.20 0.05
CA VAL A 163 2.87 -31.41 0.50
C VAL A 163 2.79 -30.08 -0.27
N ILE A 164 3.92 -29.40 -0.44
CA ILE A 164 3.99 -28.14 -1.22
C ILE A 164 3.57 -28.39 -2.67
N TRP A 165 3.99 -29.50 -3.27
CA TRP A 165 3.59 -29.85 -4.64
C TRP A 165 2.09 -30.10 -4.78
N VAL A 166 1.48 -30.80 -3.82
CA VAL A 166 0.02 -31.02 -3.80
C VAL A 166 -0.72 -29.70 -3.65
N VAL A 167 -0.32 -28.86 -2.70
CA VAL A 167 -0.93 -27.52 -2.49
C VAL A 167 -0.74 -26.66 -3.73
N GLY A 168 0.44 -26.67 -4.34
CA GLY A 168 0.72 -25.92 -5.57
C GLY A 168 -0.14 -26.36 -6.75
N LEU A 169 -0.37 -27.67 -6.90
CA LEU A 169 -1.28 -28.19 -7.92
C LEU A 169 -2.70 -27.66 -7.73
N VAL A 170 -3.22 -27.72 -6.50
CA VAL A 170 -4.55 -27.17 -6.17
C VAL A 170 -4.61 -25.67 -6.49
N LEU A 171 -3.60 -24.91 -6.07
CA LEU A 171 -3.55 -23.46 -6.33
C LEU A 171 -3.48 -23.14 -7.83
N CYS A 172 -2.81 -23.95 -8.65
CA CYS A 172 -2.81 -23.78 -10.10
C CYS A 172 -4.19 -24.01 -10.72
N VAL A 173 -4.93 -25.03 -10.26
CA VAL A 173 -6.32 -25.24 -10.71
C VAL A 173 -7.21 -24.06 -10.30
N VAL A 174 -7.12 -23.62 -9.04
CA VAL A 174 -7.89 -22.47 -8.55
C VAL A 174 -7.54 -21.20 -9.34
N GLY A 175 -6.26 -20.96 -9.62
CA GLY A 175 -5.83 -19.84 -10.45
C GLY A 175 -6.38 -19.89 -11.86
N GLY A 176 -6.38 -21.07 -12.49
CA GLY A 176 -6.99 -21.27 -13.80
C GLY A 176 -8.51 -21.01 -13.81
N VAL A 177 -9.23 -21.57 -12.83
CA VAL A 177 -10.68 -21.37 -12.69
C VAL A 177 -11.02 -19.91 -12.39
N SER A 178 -10.22 -19.25 -11.54
CA SER A 178 -10.38 -17.83 -11.19
C SER A 178 -10.14 -16.92 -12.40
N ALA A 179 -9.15 -17.23 -13.23
CA ALA A 179 -8.91 -16.53 -14.50
C ALA A 179 -10.09 -16.72 -15.46
N LEU A 180 -10.61 -17.94 -15.58
CA LEU A 180 -11.84 -18.20 -16.32
C LEU A 180 -13.02 -17.44 -15.73
N ALA A 181 -13.10 -17.15 -14.43
CA ALA A 181 -14.16 -16.33 -13.85
C ALA A 181 -13.99 -14.80 -14.06
N ALA A 182 -12.99 -14.37 -14.85
CA ALA A 182 -12.62 -12.95 -15.00
C ALA A 182 -12.24 -12.27 -13.67
N THR A 183 -11.76 -13.05 -12.70
CA THR A 183 -11.29 -12.56 -11.40
C THR A 183 -9.77 -12.54 -11.36
N GLU A 184 -9.20 -11.57 -10.64
CA GLU A 184 -7.76 -11.54 -10.43
C GLU A 184 -7.39 -12.58 -9.36
N PHE A 185 -6.49 -13.50 -9.69
CA PHE A 185 -5.97 -14.49 -8.75
C PHE A 185 -4.56 -14.10 -8.30
N ARG A 186 -4.26 -14.29 -7.01
CA ARG A 186 -2.93 -14.08 -6.44
C ARG A 186 -2.53 -15.29 -5.64
N TYR A 187 -1.33 -15.81 -5.89
CA TYR A 187 -0.86 -16.97 -5.15
C TYR A 187 -0.45 -16.56 -3.74
N PRO A 188 -0.89 -17.29 -2.70
CA PRO A 188 -0.35 -17.11 -1.36
C PRO A 188 1.14 -17.50 -1.34
N LEU A 189 1.90 -16.91 -0.40
CA LEU A 189 3.30 -17.28 -0.13
C LEU A 189 4.24 -17.19 -1.36
N THR A 190 4.00 -16.26 -2.27
CA THR A 190 4.79 -16.06 -3.50
C THR A 190 5.74 -14.88 -3.39
N ILE A 191 7.00 -15.06 -3.80
CA ILE A 191 7.98 -14.00 -3.93
C ILE A 191 7.83 -13.34 -5.32
N ARG A 192 7.54 -12.03 -5.34
CA ARG A 192 7.31 -11.26 -6.58
C ARG A 192 8.63 -10.74 -7.15
N LEU A 193 9.28 -11.57 -7.94
CA LEU A 193 10.53 -11.24 -8.63
C LEU A 193 10.27 -10.40 -9.89
N ILE A 194 9.19 -10.72 -10.62
CA ILE A 194 8.82 -10.11 -11.89
C ILE A 194 7.59 -9.20 -11.69
N LYS A 195 7.57 -8.02 -12.33
CA LYS A 195 6.53 -6.98 -12.27
C LYS A 195 5.91 -6.70 -13.66
#